data_AF-Q2TKT0-F1
#
_entry.id   AF-Q2TKT0-F1
#
_cell.length_a   1.000
_cell.length_b   1.000
_cell.length_c   1.000
_cell.angle_alpha   90.00
_cell.angle_beta   90.00
_cell.angle_gamma   90.00
#
_symmetry.space_group_name_H-M   'P 1'
#
loop_
_entity.id
_entity.type
_entity.pdbx_description
1 polymer ?
#
loop_
_entity_poly.entity_id
_entity_poly.type
_entity_poly.pdbx_seq_one_letter_code
_entity_poly.pdbx_strand_id
1 'polypeptide(L)'
;TAQGPRDRRVRLSMEIARKFFDLQDLLGFDKASKTLDWLLTHSKAAIKELVQMKINCTTDQGGGSEMICGNNYCNKNETSSVVGNEKRDAFDISSRE
;
A
#
# COMPACT_ATOMS: atom_id res chain seq x y z
N THR A 1 -18.39 4.44 -2.70
CA THR A 1 -17.46 5.32 -1.96
C THR A 1 -18.10 6.70 -1.89
N ALA A 2 -17.52 7.67 -1.16
CA ALA A 2 -18.00 9.06 -1.20
C ALA A 2 -18.04 9.66 -2.63
N GLN A 3 -17.41 8.98 -3.59
CA GLN A 3 -17.35 9.30 -5.02
C GLN A 3 -18.28 8.41 -5.89
N GLY A 4 -19.28 7.75 -5.29
CA GLY A 4 -20.26 6.90 -5.98
C GLY A 4 -19.92 5.40 -6.04
N PRO A 5 -20.75 4.57 -6.71
CA PRO A 5 -20.48 3.15 -6.93
C PRO A 5 -19.21 2.94 -7.75
N ARG A 6 -18.38 1.97 -7.35
CA ARG A 6 -17.20 1.55 -8.11
C ARG A 6 -17.25 0.06 -8.38
N ASP A 7 -16.75 -0.34 -9.55
CA ASP A 7 -16.45 -1.73 -9.82
C ASP A 7 -15.40 -2.23 -8.83
N ARG A 8 -15.64 -3.42 -8.26
CA ARG A 8 -14.75 -4.06 -7.30
C ARG A 8 -13.82 -5.08 -7.96
N ARG A 9 -13.98 -5.34 -9.25
CA ARG A 9 -13.18 -6.32 -9.99
C ARG A 9 -11.90 -5.68 -10.48
N VAL A 10 -10.80 -6.44 -10.36
CA VAL A 10 -9.51 -6.06 -10.91
C VAL A 10 -9.27 -6.91 -12.16
N ARG A 11 -8.94 -6.26 -13.27
CA ARG A 11 -8.51 -6.92 -14.51
C ARG A 11 -6.99 -6.86 -14.57
N LEU A 12 -6.35 -8.02 -14.62
CA LEU A 12 -4.90 -8.16 -14.72
C LEU A 12 -4.51 -8.56 -16.16
N SER A 13 -3.33 -8.15 -16.61
CA SER A 13 -2.74 -8.68 -17.85
C SER A 13 -2.36 -10.15 -17.65
N MET A 14 -2.23 -10.90 -18.76
CA MET A 14 -1.91 -12.33 -18.72
C MET A 14 -0.64 -12.62 -17.90
N GLU A 15 0.41 -11.82 -18.12
CA GLU A 15 1.70 -12.00 -17.44
C GLU A 15 1.61 -11.75 -15.93
N ILE A 16 0.87 -10.72 -15.52
CA ILE A 16 0.68 -10.37 -14.11
C ILE A 16 -0.22 -11.40 -13.44
N ALA A 17 -1.28 -11.85 -14.12
CA ALA A 17 -2.19 -12.87 -13.62
C ALA A 17 -1.44 -14.16 -13.27
N ARG A 18 -0.49 -14.61 -14.12
CA ARG A 18 0.32 -15.80 -13.84
C ARG A 18 1.09 -15.66 -12.52
N LYS A 19 1.89 -14.59 -12.39
CA LYS A 19 2.67 -14.33 -11.16
C LYS A 19 1.78 -14.19 -9.93
N PHE A 20 0.59 -13.62 -10.10
CA PHE A 20 -0.37 -13.44 -9.01
C PHE A 20 -0.96 -14.77 -8.52
N PHE A 21 -1.35 -15.67 -9.43
CA PHE A 21 -1.86 -16.99 -9.06
C PHE A 21 -0.77 -17.90 -8.48
N ASP A 22 0.45 -17.86 -9.03
CA ASP A 22 1.58 -18.58 -8.46
C ASP A 22 1.84 -18.16 -7.00
N LEU A 23 1.74 -16.85 -6.72
CA LEU A 23 1.84 -16.33 -5.35
C LEU A 23 0.66 -16.76 -4.46
N GLN A 24 -0.56 -16.81 -5.01
CA GLN A 24 -1.73 -17.29 -4.28
C GLN A 24 -1.56 -18.75 -3.84
N ASP A 25 -1.06 -19.61 -4.75
CA ASP A 25 -0.79 -21.02 -4.48
C ASP A 25 0.34 -21.18 -3.46
N LEU A 26 1.40 -20.37 -3.57
CA LEU A 26 2.52 -20.36 -2.63
C LEU A 26 2.08 -19.99 -1.21
N LEU A 27 1.17 -19.02 -1.08
CA LEU A 27 0.62 -18.62 0.21
C LEU A 27 -0.49 -19.55 0.72
N GLY A 28 -0.98 -20.46 -0.13
CA GLY A 28 -2.08 -21.38 0.19
C GLY A 28 -3.41 -20.66 0.42
N PHE A 29 -3.63 -19.52 -0.24
CA PHE A 29 -4.86 -18.75 -0.06
C PHE A 29 -5.97 -19.19 -1.01
N ASP A 30 -7.14 -19.49 -0.45
CA ASP A 30 -8.35 -19.81 -1.22
C ASP A 30 -8.91 -18.59 -1.99
N LYS A 31 -8.67 -17.38 -1.47
CA LYS A 31 -9.22 -16.13 -2.02
C LYS A 31 -8.13 -15.17 -2.45
N ALA A 32 -8.19 -14.74 -3.71
CA ALA A 32 -7.31 -13.72 -4.29
C ALA A 32 -7.29 -12.40 -3.48
N SER A 33 -8.39 -12.05 -2.80
CA SER A 33 -8.43 -10.86 -1.94
C SER A 33 -7.42 -10.93 -0.79
N LYS A 34 -7.20 -12.11 -0.20
CA LYS A 34 -6.22 -12.31 0.86
C LYS A 34 -4.79 -12.16 0.34
N THR A 35 -4.53 -12.62 -0.88
CA THR A 35 -3.23 -12.42 -1.56
C THR A 35 -2.96 -10.93 -1.78
N LEU A 36 -3.97 -10.17 -2.21
CA LEU A 36 -3.86 -8.71 -2.35
C LEU A 36 -3.62 -8.01 -1.01
N ASP A 37 -4.34 -8.39 0.05
CA ASP A 37 -4.14 -7.81 1.39
C ASP A 37 -2.73 -8.11 1.93
N TRP A 38 -2.23 -9.32 1.68
CA TRP A 38 -0.87 -9.73 2.02
C TRP A 38 0.17 -8.90 1.25
N LEU A 39 -0.02 -8.74 -0.07
CA LEU A 39 0.85 -7.96 -0.93
C LEU A 39 0.93 -6.51 -0.45
N LEU A 40 -0.23 -5.88 -0.22
CA LEU A 40 -0.31 -4.51 0.28
C LEU A 40 0.31 -4.37 1.67
N THR A 41 0.22 -5.39 2.51
CA THR A 41 0.80 -5.34 3.86
C THR A 41 2.32 -5.47 3.83
N HIS A 42 2.88 -6.34 3.00
CA HIS A 42 4.33 -6.51 2.85
C HIS A 42 4.96 -5.37 2.07
N SER A 43 4.24 -4.77 1.11
CA SER A 43 4.73 -3.65 0.32
C SER A 43 4.55 -2.28 1.01
N LYS A 44 3.90 -2.19 2.18
CA LYS A 44 3.69 -0.93 2.91
C LYS A 44 4.98 -0.14 3.13
N ALA A 45 6.07 -0.81 3.49
CA ALA A 45 7.37 -0.17 3.69
C ALA A 45 7.91 0.42 2.38
N ALA A 46 7.91 -0.38 1.30
CA ALA A 46 8.35 0.05 -0.02
C ALA A 46 7.50 1.21 -0.58
N ILE A 47 6.18 1.20 -0.35
CA ILE A 47 5.28 2.28 -0.78
C ILE A 47 5.59 3.57 -0.01
N LYS A 48 5.79 3.50 1.32
CA LYS A 48 6.15 4.68 2.13
C LYS A 48 7.45 5.31 1.66
N GLU A 49 8.46 4.50 1.37
CA GLU A 49 9.74 4.97 0.84
C GLU A 49 9.59 5.62 -0.54
N LEU A 50 8.88 4.99 -1.47
CA LEU A 50 8.59 5.55 -2.79
C LEU A 50 7.85 6.90 -2.72
N VAL A 51 6.86 7.02 -1.84
CA VAL A 51 6.11 8.27 -1.65
C VAL A 51 7.03 9.37 -1.12
N GLN A 52 7.90 9.06 -0.15
CA GLN A 52 8.86 10.03 0.38
C GLN A 52 9.85 10.50 -0.71
N MET A 53 10.37 9.57 -1.52
CA MET A 53 11.24 9.91 -2.66
C MET A 53 10.52 10.81 -3.67
N LYS A 54 9.25 10.54 -3.96
CA LYS A 54 8.46 11.35 -4.90
C LYS A 54 8.10 12.74 -4.37
N ILE A 55 7.94 12.90 -3.05
CA ILE A 55 7.72 14.22 -2.46
C ILE A 55 9.02 15.04 -2.54
N ASN A 56 10.15 14.44 -2.17
CA ASN A 56 11.45 15.09 -2.19
C ASN A 56 11.91 15.53 -3.60
N CYS A 57 11.39 14.90 -4.67
CA CYS A 57 11.74 15.29 -6.05
C CYS A 57 10.90 16.45 -6.61
N THR A 58 9.89 16.95 -5.88
CA THR A 58 9.02 18.05 -6.37
C THR A 58 9.36 19.43 -5.80
N THR A 59 10.28 19.50 -4.84
CA THR A 59 10.67 20.76 -4.17
C THR A 59 11.89 21.46 -4.75
N ASP A 60 12.53 20.93 -5.80
CA ASP A 60 13.69 21.60 -6.42
C ASP A 60 13.41 21.99 -7.88
N GLN A 61 12.79 23.16 -8.04
CA GLN A 61 12.93 23.97 -9.24
C GLN A 61 14.23 24.77 -9.06
N GLY A 62 15.39 24.12 -9.27
CA GLY A 62 16.65 24.69 -8.80
C GLY A 62 17.97 24.18 -9.36
N GLY A 63 18.03 23.36 -10.41
CA GLY A 63 19.27 23.12 -11.16
C GLY A 63 19.76 21.67 -11.16
N GLY A 64 20.27 21.26 -12.33
CA GLY A 64 20.55 19.86 -12.65
C GLY A 64 21.52 19.15 -11.71
N SER A 65 21.13 17.96 -11.31
CA SER A 65 22.06 16.85 -11.17
C SER A 65 21.32 15.55 -11.53
N GLU A 66 21.88 14.83 -12.49
CA GLU A 66 21.46 13.49 -12.87
C GLU A 66 21.71 12.56 -11.69
N MET A 67 20.66 12.26 -10.93
CA MET A 67 20.74 11.27 -9.86
C MET A 67 20.30 9.92 -10.39
N ILE A 68 21.27 9.04 -10.63
CA ILE A 68 21.04 7.61 -10.86
C ILE A 68 20.50 7.02 -9.55
N CYS A 69 19.18 6.81 -9.46
CA CYS A 69 18.62 5.99 -8.40
C CYS A 69 18.85 4.51 -8.75
N GLY A 70 19.97 3.98 -8.27
CA GLY A 70 20.28 2.56 -8.33
C GLY A 70 19.17 1.74 -7.65
N ASN A 71 18.63 0.78 -8.38
CA ASN A 71 17.65 -0.20 -7.92
C ASN A 71 18.20 -0.99 -6.73
N ASN A 72 17.94 -0.52 -5.52
CA ASN A 72 18.18 -1.29 -4.31
C ASN A 72 16.84 -1.80 -3.78
N TYR A 73 16.51 -3.04 -4.14
CA TYR A 73 15.51 -3.82 -3.42
C TYR A 73 15.98 -4.00 -1.97
N CYS A 74 15.53 -3.12 -1.09
CA CYS A 74 15.91 -3.13 0.33
C CYS A 74 14.98 -4.06 1.10
N ASN A 75 15.41 -5.31 1.28
CA ASN A 75 14.75 -6.29 2.13
C ASN A 75 15.08 -5.94 3.59
N LYS A 76 14.16 -5.24 4.28
CA LYS A 76 14.22 -4.98 5.72
C LYS A 76 13.06 -5.72 6.39
N ASN A 77 13.29 -6.99 6.66
CA ASN A 77 12.53 -7.79 7.59
C ASN A 77 12.97 -7.48 9.02
N GLU A 78 12.51 -6.36 9.58
CA GLU A 78 12.60 -6.12 11.02
C GLU A 78 11.21 -5.86 11.60
N THR A 79 10.69 -6.91 12.22
CA THR A 79 9.56 -6.89 13.13
C THR A 79 9.94 -6.15 14.40
N SER A 80 9.32 -5.00 14.68
CA SER A 80 9.29 -4.34 16.00
C SER A 80 8.06 -3.41 16.02
N SER A 81 6.92 -3.90 16.51
CA SER A 81 6.38 -3.69 17.86
C SER A 81 5.82 -2.27 18.13
N VAL A 82 4.49 -2.25 18.34
CA VAL A 82 3.74 -1.42 19.31
C VAL A 82 3.82 0.10 19.16
N VAL A 83 2.71 0.71 18.69
CA VAL A 83 2.08 1.83 19.40
C VAL A 83 0.56 1.68 19.27
N GLY A 84 -0.07 1.13 20.31
CA GLY A 84 -1.48 1.36 20.56
C GLY A 84 -1.66 2.78 21.06
N ASN A 85 -2.71 3.46 20.61
CA ASN A 85 -3.29 4.59 21.33
C ASN A 85 -4.81 4.42 21.28
N GLU A 86 -5.32 3.90 22.38
CA GLU A 86 -6.73 3.89 22.74
C GLU A 86 -7.29 5.33 22.86
N LYS A 87 -8.59 5.42 22.57
CA LYS A 87 -9.59 6.38 23.05
C LYS A 87 -9.49 7.82 22.54
N ARG A 88 -10.64 8.30 22.04
CA ARG A 88 -11.32 9.52 22.49
C ARG A 88 -12.74 9.57 21.92
N ASP A 89 -13.66 9.25 22.82
CA ASP A 89 -14.91 9.93 23.17
C ASP A 89 -15.99 10.24 22.15
N ALA A 90 -17.20 9.89 22.61
CA ALA A 90 -18.48 9.98 21.96
C ALA A 90 -18.86 11.41 21.55
N PHE A 91 -19.35 11.55 20.32
CA PHE A 91 -20.31 12.61 20.00
C PHE A 91 -21.69 11.97 19.85
N ASP A 92 -22.44 12.14 20.94
CA ASP A 92 -23.87 11.94 21.11
C ASP A 92 -24.65 12.66 20.00
N ILE A 93 -25.37 11.91 19.16
CA ILE A 93 -26.45 12.44 18.32
C ILE A 93 -27.75 11.95 18.94
N SER A 94 -28.14 12.61 20.03
CA SER A 94 -29.53 12.74 20.41
C SER A 94 -30.01 14.14 20.03
N SER A 95 -31.22 14.20 19.48
CA SER A 95 -32.03 15.40 19.20
C SER A 95 -31.71 16.21 17.94
N ARG A 96 -32.46 15.92 16.86
CA ARG A 96 -33.28 16.95 16.22
C ARG A 96 -34.39 16.35 15.34
N GLU A 97 -35.60 16.48 15.89
CA GLU A 97 -36.95 16.53 15.27
C GLU A 97 -37.38 15.40 14.33
#